data_AF-A0A5Y1YES8-F1
#
_entry.id   AF-A0A5Y1YES8-F1
#
_cell.length_a   1.000
_cell.length_b   1.000
_cell.length_c   1.000
_cell.angle_alpha   90.00
_cell.angle_beta   90.00
_cell.angle_gamma   90.00
#
_symmetry.space_group_name_H-M   'P 1'
#
loop_
_entity.id
_entity.type
_entity.pdbx_description
1 polymer ?
#
loop_
_entity_poly.entity_id
_entity_poly.type
_entity_poly.pdbx_seq_one_letter_code
_entity_poly.pdbx_strand_id
1 'polypeptide(L)'
;MSKSEKRRRDAVIPRIRCTQEEKDIIKKKADESGLTLPEFMRRCALERRIIPRTDNEFLQELMRLGRMQKHLFVEGKRTGDKEYADVLVAITQFADTLRKKLMEE
;
A
#
# COMPACT_ATOMS: atom_id res chain seq x y z
N MET A 1 -1.39 8.56 30.90
CA MET A 1 -2.29 8.28 29.77
C MET A 1 -1.76 8.97 28.51
N SER A 2 -1.16 8.21 27.59
CA SER A 2 -0.63 8.78 26.33
C SER A 2 -1.80 9.20 25.45
N LYS A 3 -1.96 10.51 25.21
CA LYS A 3 -2.96 11.01 24.26
C LYS A 3 -2.56 10.52 22.86
N SER A 4 -3.44 9.75 22.22
CA SER A 4 -3.31 9.30 20.82
C SER A 4 -2.69 10.37 19.93
N GLU A 5 -1.71 10.03 19.08
CA GLU A 5 -1.03 10.97 18.18
C GLU A 5 -1.98 11.79 17.29
N LYS A 6 -3.19 11.28 17.01
CA LYS A 6 -4.23 12.03 16.31
C LYS A 6 -4.70 13.26 17.11
N ARG A 7 -4.75 13.18 18.44
CA ARG A 7 -5.18 14.26 19.34
C ARG A 7 -4.10 15.31 19.63
N ARG A 8 -2.84 15.07 19.22
CA ARG A 8 -1.73 16.03 19.32
C ARG A 8 -1.60 16.95 18.10
N ARG A 9 -2.39 16.72 17.05
CA ARG A 9 -2.38 17.49 15.80
C ARG A 9 -3.52 18.51 15.80
N ASP A 10 -3.35 19.58 16.56
CA ASP A 10 -4.30 20.69 16.72
C ASP A 10 -3.90 21.95 15.91
N ALA A 11 -2.61 22.10 15.58
CA ALA A 11 -2.12 23.19 14.73
C ALA A 11 -2.58 23.06 13.26
N VAL A 12 -2.97 24.18 12.66
CA VAL A 12 -3.46 24.27 11.27
C VAL A 12 -2.46 25.03 10.40
N ILE A 13 -2.15 24.49 9.22
CA ILE A 13 -1.33 25.19 8.21
C ILE A 13 -2.22 26.21 7.47
N PRO A 14 -1.77 27.45 7.25
CA PRO A 14 -2.52 28.47 6.51
C PRO A 14 -3.00 28.02 5.11
N ARG A 15 -4.04 28.70 4.58
CA ARG A 15 -4.59 28.40 3.25
C ARG A 15 -3.54 28.69 2.16
N ILE A 16 -3.18 27.66 1.40
CA ILE A 16 -2.26 27.76 0.25
C ILE A 16 -3.07 28.19 -0.98
N ARG A 17 -2.64 29.28 -1.64
CA ARG A 17 -3.17 29.70 -2.95
C ARG A 17 -2.48 28.91 -4.04
N CYS A 18 -3.25 28.38 -4.99
CA CYS A 18 -2.76 27.66 -6.17
C CYS A 18 -3.73 27.89 -7.33
N THR A 19 -3.25 27.66 -8.54
CA THR A 19 -4.10 27.60 -9.74
C THR A 19 -4.93 26.31 -9.73
N GLN A 20 -5.95 26.25 -10.59
CA GLN A 20 -6.77 25.04 -10.72
C GLN A 20 -5.95 23.86 -11.26
N GLU A 21 -5.05 24.09 -12.22
CA GLU A 21 -4.14 23.08 -12.74
C GLU A 21 -3.20 22.52 -11.66
N GLU A 22 -2.58 23.40 -10.86
CA GLU A 22 -1.74 22.97 -9.73
C GLU A 22 -2.53 22.11 -8.75
N LYS A 23 -3.77 22.52 -8.43
CA LYS A 23 -4.64 21.77 -7.53
C LYS A 23 -4.96 20.38 -8.08
N ASP A 24 -5.24 20.26 -9.38
CA ASP A 24 -5.58 18.98 -10.00
C ASP A 24 -4.37 18.03 -10.05
N ILE A 25 -3.18 18.56 -10.34
CA ILE A 25 -1.92 17.78 -10.29
C ILE A 25 -1.65 17.26 -8.87
N ILE A 26 -1.78 18.12 -7.86
CA ILE A 26 -1.52 17.72 -6.46
C ILE A 26 -2.57 16.71 -6.01
N LYS A 27 -3.83 16.88 -6.42
CA LYS A 27 -4.91 15.94 -6.11
C LYS A 27 -4.68 14.57 -6.73
N LYS A 28 -4.31 14.51 -8.01
CA LYS A 28 -3.97 13.26 -8.69
C LYS A 28 -2.86 12.50 -7.96
N LYS A 29 -1.77 13.20 -7.62
CA LYS A 29 -0.65 12.61 -6.85
C LYS A 29 -1.08 12.11 -5.46
N ALA A 30 -1.96 12.84 -4.78
CA ALA A 30 -2.49 12.43 -3.49
C ALA A 30 -3.37 11.17 -3.61
N ASP A 31 -4.21 11.10 -4.64
CA ASP A 31 -5.09 9.96 -4.92
C ASP A 31 -4.28 8.69 -5.27
N GLU A 32 -3.28 8.80 -6.15
CA GLU A 32 -2.31 7.73 -6.47
C GLU A 32 -1.56 7.24 -5.22
N SER A 33 -1.28 8.16 -4.31
CA SER A 33 -0.65 7.86 -3.03
C SER A 33 -1.60 7.27 -1.97
N GLY A 34 -2.90 7.24 -2.24
CA GLY A 34 -3.93 6.84 -1.27
C GLY A 34 -4.04 7.75 -0.05
N LEU A 35 -3.61 9.01 -0.15
CA LEU A 35 -3.60 9.96 0.95
C LEU A 35 -4.60 11.08 0.68
N THR A 36 -5.23 11.59 1.73
CA THR A 36 -5.96 12.87 1.61
C THR A 36 -5.00 13.99 1.22
N LEU A 37 -5.46 14.96 0.45
CA LEU A 37 -4.65 16.11 -0.01
C LEU A 37 -3.82 16.77 1.12
N PRO A 38 -4.35 17.04 2.33
CA PRO A 38 -3.55 17.62 3.42
C PRO A 38 -2.52 16.66 4.02
N GLU A 39 -2.80 15.36 4.04
CA GLU A 39 -1.84 14.34 4.49
C GLU A 39 -0.70 14.17 3.47
N PHE A 40 -1.03 14.15 2.17
CA PHE A 40 -0.05 14.10 1.08
C PHE A 40 0.91 15.29 1.17
N MET A 41 0.39 16.52 1.19
CA MET A 41 1.21 17.74 1.30
C MET A 41 2.06 17.75 2.57
N ARG A 42 1.51 17.31 3.71
CA ARG A 42 2.27 17.21 4.96
C ARG A 42 3.41 16.18 4.85
N ARG A 43 3.22 15.05 4.18
CA ARG A 43 4.28 14.05 3.99
C ARG A 43 5.36 14.53 3.05
N CYS A 44 4.99 15.19 1.94
CA CYS A 44 5.93 15.84 1.04
C CYS A 44 6.81 16.86 1.77
N ALA A 45 6.21 17.72 2.60
CA ALA A 45 6.93 18.77 3.33
C ALA A 45 7.81 18.25 4.48
N LEU A 46 7.55 17.04 5.00
CA LEU A 46 8.27 16.44 6.12
C LEU A 46 9.16 15.25 5.72
N GLU A 47 9.46 15.11 4.41
CA GLU A 47 10.26 14.01 3.84
C GLU A 47 9.80 12.60 4.26
N ARG A 48 8.50 12.43 4.51
CA ARG A 48 7.96 11.12 4.91
C ARG A 48 7.68 10.29 3.67
N ARG A 49 8.13 9.03 3.69
CA ARG A 49 7.88 8.06 2.60
C ARG A 49 6.38 8.00 2.28
N ILE A 50 6.05 8.31 1.03
CA ILE A 50 4.72 8.16 0.48
C ILE A 50 4.66 6.75 -0.10
N ILE A 51 3.84 5.89 0.49
CA ILE A 51 3.65 4.52 0.03
C ILE A 51 2.37 4.53 -0.81
N PRO A 52 2.44 4.28 -2.12
CA PRO A 52 1.26 4.26 -2.97
C PRO A 52 0.26 3.22 -2.50
N ARG A 53 -1.03 3.49 -2.73
CA ARG A 53 -2.10 2.57 -2.37
C ARG A 53 -2.09 1.43 -3.38
N THR A 54 -1.36 0.36 -3.09
CA THR A 54 -1.48 -0.88 -3.86
C THR A 54 -2.95 -1.31 -3.87
N ASP A 55 -3.38 -1.86 -5.01
CA ASP A 55 -4.72 -2.38 -5.23
C ASP A 55 -5.15 -3.25 -4.04
N ASN A 56 -6.27 -2.88 -3.41
CA ASN A 56 -6.80 -3.58 -2.24
C ASN A 56 -7.14 -5.04 -2.58
N GLU A 57 -7.56 -5.31 -3.81
CA GLU A 57 -7.84 -6.67 -4.29
C GLU A 57 -6.54 -7.48 -4.33
N PHE A 58 -5.46 -6.86 -4.79
CA PHE A 58 -4.13 -7.47 -4.81
C PHE A 58 -3.67 -7.82 -3.38
N LEU A 59 -3.79 -6.89 -2.44
CA LEU A 59 -3.42 -7.15 -1.05
C LEU A 59 -4.24 -8.29 -0.43
N GLN A 60 -5.53 -8.36 -0.73
CA GLN A 60 -6.40 -9.43 -0.22
C GLN A 60 -5.99 -10.80 -0.76
N GLU A 61 -5.68 -10.90 -2.05
CA GLU A 61 -5.27 -12.16 -2.67
C GLU A 61 -3.89 -12.62 -2.16
N LEU A 62 -2.93 -11.71 -2.01
CA LEU A 62 -1.64 -12.03 -1.40
C LEU A 62 -1.80 -12.53 0.04
N MET A 63 -2.69 -11.91 0.83
CA MET A 63 -3.01 -12.39 2.18
C MET A 63 -3.71 -13.75 2.17
N ARG A 64 -4.56 -14.05 1.17
CA ARG A 64 -5.20 -15.35 1.01
C ARG A 64 -4.16 -16.44 0.76
N LEU A 65 -3.26 -16.21 -0.20
CA LEU A 65 -2.17 -17.14 -0.53
C LEU A 65 -1.21 -17.34 0.64
N GLY A 66 -0.81 -16.27 1.34
CA GLY A 66 0.05 -16.38 2.53
C GLY A 66 -0.60 -17.16 3.68
N ARG A 67 -1.92 -17.01 3.90
CA ARG A 67 -2.66 -17.83 4.88
C ARG A 67 -2.68 -19.30 4.49
N MET A 68 -2.88 -19.60 3.21
CA MET A 68 -2.87 -20.96 2.68
C MET A 68 -1.49 -21.61 2.83
N GLN A 69 -0.42 -20.87 2.50
CA GLN A 69 0.96 -21.32 2.72
C GLN A 69 1.21 -21.64 4.20
N LYS A 70 0.82 -20.72 5.11
CA LYS A 70 0.98 -20.92 6.55
C LYS A 70 0.24 -22.17 7.04
N HIS A 71 -1.00 -22.36 6.59
CA HIS A 71 -1.82 -23.51 6.96
C HIS A 71 -1.14 -24.82 6.56
N LEU A 72 -0.74 -24.95 5.29
CA LEU A 72 -0.05 -26.14 4.79
C LEU A 72 1.29 -26.38 5.51
N PHE A 73 2.04 -25.32 5.82
CA PHE A 73 3.28 -25.45 6.59
C PHE A 73 3.05 -26.04 7.98
N VAL A 74 1.99 -25.59 8.68
CA VAL A 74 1.60 -26.08 10.00
C VAL A 74 1.14 -27.54 9.94
N GLU A 75 0.52 -27.96 8.83
CA GLU A 75 0.17 -29.36 8.56
C GLU A 75 1.39 -30.25 8.19
N GLY A 76 2.59 -29.67 8.18
CA GLY A 76 3.83 -30.40 7.90
C GLY A 76 4.22 -30.44 6.42
N LYS A 77 3.44 -29.82 5.53
CA LYS A 77 3.77 -29.75 4.10
C LYS A 77 5.00 -28.91 3.85
N ARG A 78 5.80 -29.28 2.85
CA ARG A 78 7.04 -28.61 2.44
C ARG A 78 7.09 -28.49 0.92
N THR A 79 8.18 -27.97 0.39
CA THR A 79 8.38 -27.74 -1.05
C THR A 79 8.28 -29.01 -1.92
N GLY A 80 8.43 -30.21 -1.34
CA GLY A 80 8.20 -31.47 -2.04
C GLY A 80 6.72 -31.84 -2.19
N ASP A 81 5.83 -31.23 -1.41
CA ASP A 81 4.39 -31.44 -1.51
C ASP A 81 3.80 -30.53 -2.59
N LYS A 82 3.09 -31.13 -3.54
CA LYS A 82 2.49 -30.42 -4.68
C LYS A 82 1.67 -29.20 -4.26
N GLU A 83 0.77 -29.38 -3.29
CA GLU A 83 -0.11 -28.30 -2.81
C GLU A 83 0.67 -27.11 -2.26
N TYR A 84 1.74 -27.36 -1.51
CA TYR A 84 2.58 -26.29 -0.95
C TYR A 84 3.43 -25.61 -2.04
N ALA A 85 3.98 -26.39 -2.97
CA ALA A 85 4.71 -25.87 -4.12
C ALA A 85 3.82 -24.97 -5.00
N ASP A 86 2.58 -25.39 -5.26
CA ASP A 86 1.60 -24.64 -6.05
C ASP A 86 1.31 -23.27 -5.41
N VAL A 87 1.21 -23.20 -4.07
CA VAL A 87 1.03 -21.92 -3.36
C VAL A 87 2.23 -21.00 -3.55
N LEU A 88 3.45 -21.52 -3.45
CA LEU A 88 4.67 -20.73 -3.62
C LEU A 88 4.80 -20.20 -5.05
N VAL A 89 4.47 -21.02 -6.05
CA VAL A 89 4.41 -20.61 -7.45
C VAL A 89 3.37 -19.51 -7.64
N ALA A 90 2.17 -19.67 -7.08
CA ALA A 90 1.11 -18.66 -7.14
C ALA A 90 1.55 -17.33 -6.51
N ILE A 91 2.19 -17.34 -5.32
CA ILE A 91 2.73 -16.13 -4.69
C ILE A 91 3.76 -15.44 -5.60
N THR A 92 4.65 -16.22 -6.23
CA THR A 92 5.70 -15.69 -7.10
C THR A 92 5.11 -15.05 -8.35
N GLN A 93 4.21 -15.76 -9.04
CA GLN A 93 3.50 -15.25 -10.20
C GLN A 93 2.72 -13.97 -9.88
N PHE A 94 2.03 -13.96 -8.73
CA PHE A 94 1.25 -12.81 -8.31
C PHE A 94 2.15 -11.59 -8.03
N ALA A 95 3.30 -11.79 -7.37
CA ALA A 95 4.30 -10.74 -7.16
C ALA A 95 4.88 -10.21 -8.48
N ASP A 96 5.15 -11.09 -9.46
CA ASP A 96 5.61 -10.67 -10.78
C ASP A 96 4.54 -9.88 -11.55
N THR A 97 3.27 -10.26 -11.46
CA THR A 97 2.17 -9.50 -12.06
C THR A 97 2.07 -8.11 -11.45
N LEU A 98 2.19 -7.97 -10.13
CA LEU A 98 2.24 -6.64 -9.49
C LEU A 98 3.44 -5.83 -9.97
N ARG A 99 4.61 -6.45 -10.03
CA ARG A 99 5.82 -5.77 -10.49
C ARG A 99 5.64 -5.23 -11.89
N LYS A 100 5.05 -6.00 -12.81
CA LYS A 100 4.72 -5.54 -14.17
C LYS A 100 3.72 -4.39 -14.17
N LYS A 101 2.59 -4.52 -13.45
CA LYS A 101 1.60 -3.44 -13.32
C LYS A 101 2.21 -2.14 -12.82
N LEU A 102 3.11 -2.21 -11.84
CA LEU A 102 3.80 -1.04 -11.28
C LEU A 102 4.92 -0.49 -12.18
N MET A 103 5.39 -1.24 -13.18
CA MET A 103 6.42 -0.81 -14.14
C MET A 103 5.83 -0.34 -15.48
N GLU A 104 4.57 -0.67 -15.76
CA GLU A 104 3.84 -0.30 -16.99
C GLU A 104 3.01 1.01 -16.84
N GLU A 105 2.97 1.59 -15.63
CA GLU A 105 2.41 2.94 -15.32
C GLU A 105 3.52 4.00 -15.19
#